data_AF-A0A3A0VV50-F1
#
_entry.id   AF-A0A3A0VV50-F1
#
_cell.length_a   1.000
_cell.length_b   1.000
_cell.length_c   1.000
_cell.angle_alpha   90.00
_cell.angle_beta   90.00
_cell.angle_gamma   90.00
#
_symmetry.space_group_name_H-M   'P 1'
#
loop_
_entity.id
_entity.type
_entity.pdbx_description
1 polymer ?
#
loop_
_entity_poly.entity_id
_entity_poly.type
_entity_poly.pdbx_seq_one_letter_code
_entity_poly.pdbx_strand_id
1 'polypeptide(L)'
;MAERITKIKRIEKSEEQIKQENMAEVTDAIAANKDSILKAINLISTLDDAKILDALSGAVKSRGVIANKFAVELNKEQYTGLISNMASLVFLLGDLNVNDLSTMLNKVNKGLHVANQANPNQKTSITGLMSILKDDEMNRSLTYMLNMLRGMSR
;
A
#
# COMPACT_ATOMS: atom_id res chain seq x y z
N MET A 1 -82.60 -1.93 -23.92
CA MET A 1 -81.39 -2.70 -24.28
C MET A 1 -80.32 -1.68 -24.64
N ALA A 2 -79.18 -1.66 -23.95
CA ALA A 2 -78.08 -0.73 -24.24
C ALA A 2 -77.04 -1.44 -25.12
N GLU A 3 -76.63 -0.80 -26.22
CA GLU A 3 -75.69 -1.35 -27.18
C GLU A 3 -74.29 -1.54 -26.56
N ARG A 4 -73.63 -2.66 -26.91
CA ARG A 4 -72.28 -2.99 -26.45
C ARG A 4 -71.25 -2.04 -27.07
N ILE A 5 -70.48 -1.37 -26.23
CA ILE A 5 -69.30 -0.58 -26.63
C ILE A 5 -68.21 -1.57 -27.10
N THR A 6 -67.93 -1.60 -28.41
CA THR A 6 -67.00 -2.57 -29.05
C THR A 6 -65.70 -1.94 -29.56
N LYS A 7 -65.31 -0.75 -29.08
CA LYS A 7 -64.03 -0.13 -29.49
C LYS A 7 -63.23 0.34 -28.30
N ILE A 8 -62.34 -0.53 -27.80
CA ILE A 8 -61.20 -0.11 -26.98
C ILE A 8 -60.16 0.45 -27.94
N LYS A 9 -60.09 1.79 -28.05
CA LYS A 9 -58.98 2.46 -28.75
C LYS A 9 -57.73 2.33 -27.87
N ARG A 10 -56.79 1.48 -28.28
CA ARG A 10 -55.46 1.42 -27.66
C ARG A 10 -54.70 2.68 -28.09
N ILE A 11 -54.40 3.55 -27.14
CA ILE A 11 -53.59 4.74 -27.39
C ILE A 11 -52.14 4.26 -27.45
N GLU A 12 -51.60 4.11 -28.66
CA GLU A 12 -50.16 3.89 -28.84
C GLU A 12 -49.46 5.22 -28.60
N LYS A 13 -48.65 5.29 -27.54
CA LYS A 13 -47.86 6.49 -27.21
C LYS A 13 -46.87 6.73 -28.34
N SER A 14 -46.82 7.94 -28.87
CA SER A 14 -45.80 8.30 -29.87
C SER A 14 -44.41 8.32 -29.23
N GLU A 15 -43.36 8.15 -30.03
CA GLU A 15 -41.97 8.22 -29.53
C GLU A 15 -41.68 9.54 -28.80
N GLU A 16 -42.29 10.64 -29.25
CA GLU A 16 -42.19 11.94 -28.60
C GLU A 16 -42.85 11.95 -27.21
N GLN A 17 -44.01 11.30 -27.04
CA GLN A 17 -44.69 11.18 -25.75
C GLN A 17 -43.89 10.30 -24.79
N ILE A 18 -43.31 9.18 -25.27
CA ILE A 18 -42.45 8.31 -24.46
C ILE A 18 -41.19 9.07 -24.02
N LYS A 19 -40.59 9.85 -24.93
CA LYS A 19 -39.42 10.66 -24.60
C LYS A 19 -39.71 11.73 -23.55
N GLN A 20 -40.86 12.40 -23.65
CA GLN A 20 -41.29 13.39 -22.64
C GLN A 20 -41.56 12.74 -21.28
N GLU A 21 -42.22 11.58 -21.26
CA GLU A 21 -42.53 10.85 -20.04
C GLU A 21 -41.24 10.33 -19.37
N ASN A 22 -40.29 9.79 -20.14
CA ASN A 22 -38.98 9.40 -19.64
C ASN A 22 -38.19 10.59 -19.08
N MET A 23 -38.24 11.76 -19.74
CA MET A 23 -37.61 12.97 -19.23
C MET A 23 -38.23 13.44 -17.92
N ALA A 24 -39.56 13.37 -17.79
CA ALA A 24 -40.26 13.70 -16.55
C ALA A 24 -39.87 12.72 -15.43
N GLU A 25 -39.89 11.41 -15.70
CA GLU A 25 -39.52 10.38 -14.73
C GLU A 25 -38.07 10.52 -14.24
N VAL A 26 -37.12 10.77 -15.15
CA VAL A 26 -35.72 11.01 -14.80
C VAL A 26 -35.59 12.30 -13.97
N THR A 27 -36.31 13.36 -14.34
CA THR A 27 -36.28 14.64 -13.61
C THR A 27 -36.84 14.49 -12.19
N ASP A 28 -37.95 13.77 -12.03
CA ASP A 28 -38.57 13.50 -10.73
C ASP A 28 -37.65 12.62 -9.86
N ALA A 29 -37.02 11.60 -10.44
CA ALA A 29 -36.06 10.76 -9.72
C ALA A 29 -34.83 11.56 -9.25
N ILE A 30 -34.33 12.47 -10.08
CA ILE A 30 -33.23 13.38 -9.70
C ILE A 30 -33.69 14.35 -8.61
N ALA A 31 -34.88 14.93 -8.73
CA ALA A 31 -35.43 15.86 -7.75
C ALA A 31 -35.64 15.20 -6.38
N ALA A 32 -36.16 13.97 -6.37
CA ALA A 32 -36.35 13.17 -5.14
C ALA A 32 -35.03 12.81 -4.46
N ASN A 33 -33.93 12.70 -5.22
CA ASN A 33 -32.61 12.32 -4.72
C ASN A 33 -31.60 13.48 -4.72
N LYS A 34 -32.08 14.73 -4.80
CA LYS A 34 -31.26 15.93 -4.96
C LYS A 34 -30.05 15.96 -4.01
N ASP A 35 -30.27 15.75 -2.72
CA ASP A 35 -29.20 15.86 -1.72
C ASP A 35 -28.13 14.77 -1.88
N SER A 36 -28.54 13.54 -2.19
CA SER A 36 -27.62 12.42 -2.44
C SER A 36 -26.80 12.66 -3.70
N ILE A 37 -27.42 13.18 -4.77
CA ILE A 37 -26.74 13.52 -6.02
C ILE A 37 -25.74 14.66 -5.80
N LEU A 38 -26.11 15.72 -5.08
CA LEU A 38 -25.21 16.82 -4.75
C LEU A 38 -24.01 16.35 -3.90
N LYS A 39 -24.24 15.44 -2.94
CA LYS A 39 -23.15 14.83 -2.17
C LYS A 39 -22.21 13.99 -3.05
N ALA A 40 -22.76 13.21 -3.98
CA ALA A 40 -21.95 12.44 -4.92
C ALA A 40 -21.12 13.35 -5.84
N ILE A 41 -21.72 14.44 -6.35
CA ILE A 41 -21.01 15.44 -7.16
C ILE A 41 -19.86 16.08 -6.36
N ASN A 42 -20.11 16.50 -5.12
CA ASN A 42 -19.07 17.07 -4.26
C ASN A 42 -17.95 16.07 -3.95
N LEU A 43 -18.30 14.80 -3.72
CA LEU A 43 -17.30 13.74 -3.54
C LEU A 43 -16.44 13.57 -4.80
N ILE A 44 -17.06 13.48 -5.97
CA ILE A 44 -16.36 13.39 -7.25
C ILE A 44 -15.45 14.61 -7.45
N SER A 45 -15.93 15.81 -7.17
CA SER A 45 -15.13 17.04 -7.24
C SER A 45 -13.93 16.99 -6.30
N THR A 46 -14.13 16.54 -5.05
CA THR A 46 -13.04 16.42 -4.06
C THR A 46 -11.99 15.41 -4.52
N LEU A 47 -12.41 14.29 -5.11
CA LEU A 47 -11.52 13.27 -5.67
C LEU A 47 -10.77 13.79 -6.90
N ASP A 48 -11.41 14.63 -7.71
CA ASP A 48 -10.80 15.26 -8.89
C ASP A 48 -9.74 16.30 -8.48
N ASP A 49 -10.07 17.18 -7.52
CA ASP A 49 -9.15 18.18 -6.97
C ASP A 49 -7.89 17.55 -6.36
N ALA A 50 -8.05 16.39 -5.73
CA ALA A 50 -6.96 15.59 -5.20
C ALA A 50 -6.19 14.79 -6.28
N LYS A 51 -6.54 14.92 -7.56
CA LYS A 51 -6.03 14.16 -8.71
C LYS A 51 -6.19 12.64 -8.59
N ILE A 52 -7.10 12.18 -7.74
CA ILE A 52 -7.38 10.75 -7.57
C ILE A 52 -8.07 10.21 -8.82
N LEU A 53 -9.00 10.96 -9.42
CA LEU A 53 -9.67 10.54 -10.66
C LEU A 53 -8.68 10.40 -11.83
N ASP A 54 -7.73 11.33 -11.95
CA ASP A 54 -6.64 11.25 -12.94
C ASP A 54 -5.76 10.02 -12.71
N ALA A 55 -5.37 9.75 -11.46
CA ALA A 55 -4.57 8.58 -11.10
C ALA A 55 -5.31 7.27 -11.42
N LEU A 56 -6.60 7.18 -11.08
CA LEU A 56 -7.44 6.02 -11.40
C LEU A 56 -7.61 5.84 -12.92
N SER A 57 -7.87 6.94 -13.65
CA SER A 57 -7.98 6.93 -15.11
C SER A 57 -6.67 6.49 -15.77
N GLY A 58 -5.53 6.99 -15.29
CA GLY A 58 -4.21 6.58 -15.73
C GLY A 58 -3.94 5.10 -15.43
N ALA A 59 -4.27 4.62 -14.22
CA ALA A 59 -4.13 3.22 -13.85
C ALA A 59 -4.97 2.30 -14.74
N VAL A 60 -6.21 2.67 -15.05
CA VAL A 60 -7.10 1.90 -15.93
C VAL A 60 -6.58 1.89 -17.37
N LYS A 61 -6.13 3.03 -17.90
CA LYS A 61 -5.55 3.12 -19.25
C LYS A 61 -4.25 2.32 -19.37
N SER A 62 -3.43 2.33 -18.32
CA SER A 62 -2.14 1.65 -18.27
C SER A 62 -2.20 0.25 -17.65
N ARG A 63 -3.40 -0.29 -17.40
CA ARG A 63 -3.62 -1.55 -16.67
C ARG A 63 -2.76 -2.71 -17.19
N GLY A 64 -2.63 -2.87 -18.50
CA GLY A 64 -1.86 -3.95 -19.12
C GLY A 64 -0.35 -3.79 -18.96
N VAL A 65 0.16 -2.55 -18.99
CA VAL A 65 1.59 -2.27 -18.85
C VAL A 65 2.01 -2.35 -17.38
N ILE A 66 1.20 -1.79 -16.48
CA ILE A 66 1.46 -1.80 -15.04
C ILE A 66 1.36 -3.23 -14.52
N ALA A 67 0.23 -3.92 -14.77
CA ALA A 67 0.04 -5.26 -14.23
C ALA A 67 1.13 -6.23 -14.72
N ASN A 68 1.47 -6.21 -16.02
CA ASN A 68 2.46 -7.15 -16.56
C ASN A 68 3.88 -6.82 -16.07
N LYS A 69 4.32 -5.55 -16.08
CA LYS A 69 5.66 -5.20 -15.61
C LYS A 69 5.83 -5.36 -14.11
N PHE A 70 4.85 -4.92 -13.31
CA PHE A 70 4.93 -5.06 -11.86
C PHE A 70 4.77 -6.51 -11.41
N ALA A 71 3.86 -7.29 -12.00
CA ALA A 71 3.73 -8.70 -11.62
C ALA A 71 5.00 -9.49 -11.96
N VAL A 72 5.62 -9.25 -13.12
CA VAL A 72 6.88 -9.91 -13.49
C VAL A 72 8.03 -9.46 -12.58
N GLU A 73 8.14 -8.16 -12.29
CA GLU A 73 9.22 -7.63 -11.46
C GLU A 73 9.09 -8.06 -10.00
N LEU A 74 7.89 -7.97 -9.41
CA LEU A 74 7.62 -8.35 -8.02
C LEU A 74 7.68 -9.87 -7.79
N ASN A 75 7.52 -10.68 -8.84
CA ASN A 75 7.66 -12.13 -8.75
C ASN A 75 9.12 -12.61 -8.83
N LYS A 76 10.10 -11.70 -8.94
CA LYS A 76 11.51 -12.08 -8.82
C LYS A 76 11.84 -12.49 -7.40
N GLU A 77 12.67 -13.53 -7.26
CA GLU A 77 13.08 -14.08 -5.95
C GLU A 77 13.62 -13.02 -4.99
N GLN A 78 14.32 -12.01 -5.52
CA GLN A 78 14.86 -10.88 -4.75
C GLN A 78 13.81 -10.09 -3.95
N TYR A 79 12.53 -10.12 -4.35
CA TYR A 79 11.44 -9.42 -3.67
C TYR A 79 10.49 -10.35 -2.91
N THR A 80 10.58 -11.67 -3.09
CA THR A 80 9.74 -12.65 -2.39
C THR A 80 9.82 -12.48 -0.86
N GLY A 81 11.03 -12.25 -0.33
CA GLY A 81 11.24 -11.98 1.09
C GLY A 81 10.60 -10.66 1.56
N LEU A 82 10.67 -9.60 0.76
CA LEU A 82 10.03 -8.32 1.06
C LEU A 82 8.51 -8.46 1.09
N ILE A 83 7.92 -9.09 0.06
CA ILE A 83 6.47 -9.24 -0.09
C ILE A 83 5.90 -10.12 1.04
N SER A 84 6.53 -11.26 1.30
CA SER A 84 6.10 -12.19 2.36
C SER A 84 6.14 -11.58 3.76
N ASN A 85 7.04 -10.63 4.00
CA ASN A 85 7.21 -9.98 5.31
C ASN A 85 6.65 -8.55 5.38
N MET A 86 6.08 -8.02 4.29
CA MET A 86 5.64 -6.63 4.21
C MET A 86 4.61 -6.27 5.28
N ALA A 87 3.65 -7.15 5.54
CA ALA A 87 2.65 -6.95 6.59
C ALA A 87 3.31 -6.82 7.98
N SER A 88 4.29 -7.69 8.27
CA SER A 88 5.06 -7.65 9.51
C SER A 88 5.87 -6.36 9.64
N LEU A 89 6.44 -5.87 8.54
CA LEU A 89 7.22 -4.62 8.53
C LEU A 89 6.34 -3.39 8.77
N VAL A 90 5.11 -3.35 8.27
CA VAL A 90 4.20 -2.19 8.45
C VAL A 90 3.92 -1.91 9.93
N PHE A 91 3.71 -2.95 10.74
CA PHE A 91 3.52 -2.79 12.19
C PHE A 91 4.76 -2.25 12.90
N LEU A 92 5.95 -2.61 12.40
CA LEU A 92 7.21 -2.17 12.98
C LEU A 92 7.55 -0.71 12.63
N LEU A 93 7.04 -0.16 11.52
CA LEU A 93 7.34 1.22 11.10
C LEU A 93 6.79 2.30 12.05
N GLY A 94 5.75 2.00 12.84
CA GLY A 94 5.19 2.94 13.81
C GLY A 94 6.02 3.09 15.08
N ASP A 95 6.65 1.99 15.51
CA ASP A 95 7.32 1.91 16.81
C ASP A 95 8.86 1.97 16.69
N LEU A 96 9.41 1.78 15.49
CA LEU A 96 10.86 1.74 15.27
C LEU A 96 11.42 3.07 14.76
N ASN A 97 12.54 3.50 15.35
CA ASN A 97 13.40 4.51 14.74
C ASN A 97 14.15 3.90 13.54
N VAL A 98 13.69 4.21 12.34
CA VAL A 98 14.23 3.69 11.08
C VAL A 98 15.71 4.05 10.89
N ASN A 99 16.16 5.21 11.37
CA ASN A 99 17.55 5.65 11.22
C ASN A 99 18.51 4.82 12.09
N ASP A 100 18.11 4.55 13.32
CA ASP A 100 18.90 3.73 14.25
C ASP A 100 18.94 2.28 13.78
N LEU A 101 17.80 1.74 13.33
CA LEU A 101 17.72 0.40 12.76
C LEU A 101 18.60 0.24 11.52
N SER A 102 18.53 1.19 10.59
CA SER A 102 19.39 1.17 9.38
C SER A 102 20.87 1.21 9.73
N THR A 103 21.24 2.05 10.69
CA THR A 103 22.63 2.14 11.19
C THR A 103 23.08 0.82 11.81
N MET A 104 22.24 0.18 12.62
CA MET A 104 22.51 -1.12 13.22
C MET A 104 22.67 -2.21 12.16
N LEU A 105 21.72 -2.34 11.23
CA LEU A 105 21.75 -3.34 10.18
C LEU A 105 22.98 -3.20 9.29
N ASN A 106 23.39 -1.98 8.95
CA ASN A 106 24.62 -1.73 8.21
C ASN A 106 25.87 -2.19 8.97
N LYS A 107 25.94 -1.96 10.28
CA LYS A 107 27.06 -2.44 11.12
C LYS A 107 27.07 -3.96 11.20
N VAL A 108 25.91 -4.59 11.39
CA VAL A 108 25.77 -6.07 11.41
C VAL A 108 26.19 -6.67 10.07
N ASN A 109 25.76 -6.10 8.95
CA ASN A 109 26.12 -6.59 7.62
C ASN A 109 27.64 -6.50 7.37
N LYS A 110 28.27 -5.39 7.75
CA LYS A 110 29.74 -5.27 7.72
C LYS A 110 30.42 -6.32 8.61
N GLY A 111 29.91 -6.55 9.81
CA GLY A 111 30.40 -7.58 10.73
C GLY A 111 30.31 -8.99 10.14
N LEU A 112 29.18 -9.33 9.51
CA LEU A 112 28.99 -10.61 8.81
C LEU A 112 29.99 -10.78 7.66
N HIS A 113 30.26 -9.72 6.90
CA HIS A 113 31.25 -9.74 5.82
C HIS A 113 32.66 -10.05 6.35
N VAL A 114 33.07 -9.41 7.44
CA VAL A 114 34.36 -9.69 8.10
C VAL A 114 34.40 -11.11 8.68
N ALA A 115 33.32 -11.56 9.32
CA ALA A 115 33.24 -12.90 9.88
C ALA A 115 33.34 -14.00 8.81
N ASN A 116 32.72 -13.80 7.65
CA ASN A 116 32.79 -14.74 6.53
C ASN A 116 34.17 -14.82 5.87
N GLN A 117 35.03 -13.81 6.07
CA GLN A 117 36.42 -13.82 5.60
C GLN A 117 37.40 -14.39 6.64
N ALA A 118 36.97 -14.51 7.90
CA ALA A 118 37.81 -15.05 8.95
C ALA A 118 38.02 -16.56 8.77
N ASN A 119 39.14 -17.08 9.24
CA ASN A 119 39.42 -18.50 9.19
C ASN A 119 38.44 -19.26 10.10
N PRO A 120 37.61 -20.18 9.57
CA PRO A 120 36.58 -20.87 10.35
C PRO A 120 37.14 -21.76 11.46
N ASN A 121 38.43 -22.14 11.38
CA ASN A 121 39.09 -22.96 12.38
C ASN A 121 39.86 -22.14 13.43
N GLN A 122 39.93 -20.82 13.26
CA GLN A 122 40.65 -19.95 14.18
C GLN A 122 39.82 -19.72 15.44
N LYS A 123 40.34 -20.17 16.57
CA LYS A 123 39.73 -19.97 17.89
C LYS A 123 40.30 -18.73 18.56
N THR A 124 39.47 -18.00 19.28
CA THR A 124 39.93 -16.90 20.12
C THR A 124 40.51 -17.47 21.42
N SER A 125 41.82 -17.30 21.62
CA SER A 125 42.52 -17.67 22.87
C SER A 125 42.32 -16.61 23.97
N ILE A 126 42.54 -16.97 25.24
CA ILE A 126 42.47 -16.02 26.37
C ILE A 126 43.42 -14.84 26.19
N THR A 127 44.63 -15.07 25.67
CA THR A 127 45.58 -14.01 25.32
C THR A 127 45.07 -13.13 24.19
N GLY A 128 44.40 -13.71 23.20
CA GLY A 128 43.74 -12.99 22.11
C GLY A 128 42.61 -12.09 22.62
N LEU A 129 41.79 -12.56 23.56
CA LEU A 129 40.77 -11.74 24.22
C LEU A 129 41.38 -10.53 24.94
N MET A 130 42.47 -10.72 25.67
CA MET A 130 43.15 -9.60 26.33
C MET A 130 43.72 -8.59 25.34
N SER A 131 44.22 -9.02 24.19
CA SER A 131 44.63 -8.10 23.12
C SER A 131 43.43 -7.34 22.53
N ILE A 132 42.29 -8.00 22.33
CA ILE A 132 41.05 -7.36 21.85
C ILE A 132 40.55 -6.29 22.83
N LEU A 133 40.68 -6.52 24.14
CA LEU A 133 40.27 -5.54 25.16
C LEU A 133 41.20 -4.33 25.25
N LYS A 134 42.48 -4.49 24.88
CA LYS A 134 43.48 -3.42 24.83
C LYS A 134 43.41 -2.58 23.56
N ASP A 135 42.81 -3.12 22.50
CA ASP A 135 42.58 -2.40 21.26
C ASP A 135 41.43 -1.40 21.45
N ASP A 136 41.69 -0.11 21.22
CA ASP A 136 40.74 0.97 21.49
C ASP A 136 39.46 0.86 20.65
N GLU A 137 39.56 0.40 19.40
CA GLU A 137 38.41 0.27 18.49
C GLU A 137 37.51 -0.90 18.91
N MET A 138 38.10 -2.04 19.23
CA MET A 138 37.39 -3.20 19.72
C MET A 138 36.79 -2.97 21.11
N ASN A 139 37.52 -2.30 22.01
CA ASN A 139 37.01 -1.93 23.33
C ASN A 139 35.78 -1.02 23.22
N ARG A 140 35.84 0.01 22.35
CA ARG A 140 34.68 0.90 22.11
C ARG A 140 33.48 0.14 21.55
N SER A 141 33.72 -0.79 20.63
CA SER A 141 32.68 -1.63 20.03
C SER A 141 32.05 -2.58 21.04
N LEU A 142 32.85 -3.20 21.92
CA LEU A 142 32.38 -4.03 23.02
C LEU A 142 31.56 -3.21 24.02
N THR A 143 32.03 -2.01 24.38
CA THR A 143 31.30 -1.09 25.27
C THR A 143 29.95 -0.70 24.68
N TYR A 144 29.89 -0.40 23.38
CA TYR A 144 28.63 -0.15 22.68
C TYR A 144 27.67 -1.34 22.79
N MET A 145 28.15 -2.56 22.51
CA MET A 145 27.34 -3.78 22.60
C MET A 145 26.82 -4.02 24.02
N LEU A 146 27.65 -3.84 25.04
CA LEU A 146 27.25 -3.97 26.44
C LEU A 146 26.18 -2.93 26.84
N ASN A 147 26.29 -1.70 26.36
CA ASN A 147 25.27 -0.67 26.62
C ASN A 147 23.96 -0.94 25.88
N MET A 148 24.02 -1.49 24.66
CA MET A 148 22.83 -1.97 23.95
C MET A 148 22.13 -3.08 24.74
N LEU A 149 22.87 -4.09 25.22
CA LEU A 149 22.34 -5.17 26.05
C LEU A 149 21.72 -4.65 27.36
N ARG A 150 22.36 -3.68 28.02
CA ARG A 150 21.81 -2.99 29.20
C ARG A 150 20.51 -2.23 28.91
N GLY A 151 20.36 -1.71 27.69
CA GLY A 151 19.13 -1.07 27.23
C GLY A 151 17.99 -2.06 27.02
N MET A 152 18.29 -3.27 26.53
CA MET A 152 17.29 -4.33 26.28
C MET A 152 16.71 -4.95 27.57
N SER A 153 17.39 -4.82 28.71
CA SER A 153 16.93 -5.33 30.00
C SER A 153 16.01 -4.37 30.76
N ARG A 154 15.75 -3.19 30.20
CA ARG A 154 14.87 -2.15 30.75
C ARG A 154 13.60 -2.10 29.95
#